data_AF-A0A7J3T3U5-F1
#
_entry.id   AF-A0A7J3T3U5-F1
#
_cell.length_a   1.000
_cell.length_b   1.000
_cell.length_c   1.000
_cell.angle_alpha   90.00
_cell.angle_beta   90.00
_cell.angle_gamma   90.00
#
_symmetry.space_group_name_H-M   'P 1'
#
loop_
_entity.id
_entity.type
_entity.pdbx_description
1 polymer ?
#
loop_
_entity_poly.entity_id
_entity_poly.type
_entity_poly.pdbx_seq_one_letter_code
_entity_poly.pdbx_strand_id
1 'polypeptide(L)'
;MAVSWGVGYHVDADSLIVQFVDKDGDEVAPEERGEIVCTSLFSRAMPFIRYALGDVGVPSEVERCRCGIVFPLMKIVEGRKDSIVVLPDGRTVPALV
;
A
#
# COMPACT_ATOMS: atom_id res chain seq x y z
N MET A 1 -20.95 -20.91 -4.34
CA MET A 1 -20.98 -19.49 -3.95
C MET A 1 -19.85 -19.25 -2.97
N ALA A 2 -18.71 -18.71 -3.42
CA ALA A 2 -17.62 -18.33 -2.53
C ALA A 2 -17.92 -16.93 -1.99
N VAL A 3 -18.23 -16.84 -0.69
CA VAL A 3 -18.29 -15.55 0.03
C VAL A 3 -16.86 -15.24 0.47
N SER A 4 -16.17 -14.37 -0.28
CA SER A 4 -14.86 -13.85 0.13
C SER A 4 -15.05 -12.94 1.36
N TRP A 5 -14.45 -13.32 2.47
CA TRP A 5 -14.35 -12.49 3.66
C TRP A 5 -13.08 -11.65 3.53
N GLY A 6 -13.22 -10.34 3.35
CA GLY A 6 -12.13 -9.34 3.33
C GLY A 6 -11.36 -9.28 2.02
N VAL A 7 -11.56 -8.23 1.21
CA VAL A 7 -10.88 -8.05 -0.10
C VAL A 7 -9.58 -7.24 0.01
N GLY A 8 -9.11 -6.95 1.22
CA GLY A 8 -7.94 -6.12 1.47
C GLY A 8 -7.85 -5.64 2.93
N TYR A 9 -6.95 -4.70 3.18
CA TYR A 9 -6.74 -4.02 4.46
C TYR A 9 -7.35 -2.62 4.42
N HIS A 10 -7.96 -2.20 5.52
CA HIS A 10 -8.33 -0.78 5.68
C HIS A 10 -7.08 0.03 6.05
N VAL A 11 -6.95 1.18 5.42
CA VAL A 11 -6.00 2.21 5.80
C VAL A 11 -6.53 2.92 7.04
N ASP A 12 -5.66 3.13 8.04
CA ASP A 12 -5.97 3.89 9.26
C ASP A 12 -6.01 5.40 8.99
N ALA A 13 -7.00 5.81 8.19
CA ALA A 13 -7.06 7.13 7.56
C ALA A 13 -7.36 8.29 8.54
N ASP A 14 -7.72 7.99 9.78
CA ASP A 14 -7.87 8.99 10.84
C ASP A 14 -6.52 9.41 11.44
N SER A 15 -5.50 8.56 11.34
CA SER A 15 -4.19 8.70 11.99
C SER A 15 -3.05 8.87 11.01
N LEU A 16 -3.23 8.38 9.78
CA LEU A 16 -2.22 8.39 8.72
C LEU A 16 -2.83 8.93 7.42
N ILE A 17 -2.07 9.77 6.72
CA ILE A 17 -2.27 9.96 5.29
C ILE A 17 -1.36 8.95 4.60
N VAL A 18 -1.94 8.00 3.86
CA VAL A 18 -1.21 7.00 3.08
C VAL A 18 -1.36 7.30 1.60
N GLN A 19 -0.24 7.34 0.90
CA GLN A 19 -0.16 7.57 -0.54
C GLN A 19 0.58 6.39 -1.16
N PHE A 20 0.17 6.01 -2.37
CA PHE A 20 0.83 5.00 -3.19
C PHE A 20 1.40 5.74 -4.38
N VAL A 21 2.72 5.81 -4.48
CA VAL A 21 3.39 6.67 -5.47
C VAL A 21 4.21 5.87 -6.47
N ASP A 22 4.30 6.38 -7.69
CA ASP A 22 5.20 5.87 -8.71
C ASP A 22 6.65 6.35 -8.50
N LYS A 23 7.51 6.06 -9.47
CA LYS A 23 8.93 6.45 -9.45
C LYS A 23 9.16 7.97 -9.52
N ASP A 24 8.19 8.72 -10.03
CA ASP A 24 8.25 10.17 -10.20
C ASP A 24 7.66 10.89 -8.97
N GLY A 25 6.99 10.13 -8.09
CA GLY A 25 6.43 10.60 -6.81
C GLY A 25 4.95 10.97 -6.90
N ASP A 26 4.32 10.68 -8.03
CA ASP A 26 2.90 10.93 -8.31
C ASP A 26 2.03 9.75 -7.85
N GLU A 27 0.77 10.01 -7.48
CA GLU A 27 -0.13 8.95 -7.03
C GLU A 27 -0.50 8.00 -8.17
N VAL A 28 -0.38 6.70 -7.91
CA VAL A 28 -0.76 5.65 -8.86
C VAL A 28 -2.28 5.49 -8.94
N ALA A 29 -2.77 4.91 -10.04
CA ALA A 29 -4.19 4.60 -10.16
C ALA A 29 -4.60 3.48 -9.16
N PRO A 30 -5.91 3.36 -8.83
CA PRO A 30 -6.41 2.16 -8.18
C PRO A 30 -5.97 0.92 -8.95
N GLU A 31 -5.62 -0.14 -8.22
CA GLU A 31 -5.13 -1.41 -8.78
C GLU A 31 -3.73 -1.38 -9.39
N GLU A 32 -3.02 -0.27 -9.27
CA GLU A 32 -1.63 -0.12 -9.70
C GLU A 32 -0.64 -0.22 -8.53
N ARG A 33 0.56 -0.77 -8.78
CA ARG A 33 1.60 -0.93 -7.76
C ARG A 33 2.28 0.41 -7.50
N GLY A 34 2.36 0.81 -6.23
CA GLY A 34 3.07 2.02 -5.80
C GLY A 34 3.89 1.79 -4.54
N GLU A 35 4.94 2.60 -4.36
CA GLU A 35 5.64 2.69 -3.08
C GLU A 35 4.73 3.36 -2.05
N ILE A 36 4.66 2.77 -0.85
CA ILE A 36 3.85 3.30 0.24
C ILE A 36 4.59 4.45 0.92
N VAL A 37 3.99 5.62 0.87
CA VAL A 37 4.45 6.85 1.52
C VAL A 37 3.42 7.25 2.58
N CYS A 38 3.87 7.57 3.79
CA CYS A 38 2.96 7.94 4.87
C CYS A 38 3.28 9.30 5.50
N THR A 39 2.24 9.98 5.98
CA THR A 39 2.33 11.13 6.88
C THR A 39 1.59 10.81 8.16
N SER A 40 2.27 10.87 9.31
CA SER A 40 1.65 10.62 10.61
C SER A 40 1.05 11.91 11.16
N LEU A 41 -0.24 11.87 11.53
CA LEU A 41 -0.97 13.04 12.02
C LEU A 41 -0.80 13.29 13.52
N PHE A 42 -0.34 12.27 14.27
CA PHE A 42 -0.28 12.32 15.74
C PHE A 42 1.15 12.18 16.31
N SER A 43 2.17 11.94 15.48
CA SER A 43 3.56 11.79 15.97
C SER A 43 4.24 13.13 16.21
N ARG A 44 4.16 13.63 17.46
CA ARG A 44 4.74 14.93 17.85
C ARG A 44 6.26 14.91 18.05
N ALA A 45 6.78 13.84 18.65
CA ALA A 45 8.21 13.74 18.97
C ALA A 45 9.07 13.46 17.73
N MET A 46 8.53 12.68 16.78
CA MET A 46 9.17 12.33 15.52
C MET A 46 8.13 12.42 14.40
N PRO A 47 7.92 13.60 13.80
CA PRO A 47 6.95 13.77 12.73
C PRO A 47 7.44 13.10 11.45
N PHE A 48 6.62 12.23 10.89
CA PHE A 48 6.82 11.66 9.56
C PHE A 48 5.94 12.40 8.57
N ILE A 49 6.53 13.06 7.58
CA ILE A 49 5.84 13.81 6.53
C ILE A 49 6.33 13.28 5.19
N ARG A 50 5.40 12.74 4.39
CA ARG A 50 5.70 12.03 3.14
C ARG A 50 6.91 11.09 3.28
N TYR A 51 6.91 10.32 4.36
CA TYR A 51 7.98 9.39 4.66
C TYR A 51 7.82 8.11 3.83
N ALA A 52 8.84 7.78 3.05
CA ALA A 52 8.89 6.56 2.25
C ALA A 52 9.15 5.35 3.16
N LEU A 53 8.17 4.45 3.26
CA LEU A 53 8.30 3.25 4.10
C LEU A 53 9.29 2.24 3.49
N GLY A 54 9.46 2.26 2.17
CA GLY A 54 10.22 1.26 1.41
C GLY A 54 9.40 -0.01 1.13
N ASP A 55 8.11 -0.01 1.42
CA ASP A 55 7.17 -1.09 1.15
C ASP A 55 6.38 -0.79 -0.14
N VAL A 56 5.94 -1.83 -0.84
CA VAL A 56 5.11 -1.73 -2.05
C VAL A 56 3.71 -2.23 -1.75
N GLY A 57 2.70 -1.48 -2.15
CA GLY A 57 1.30 -1.84 -2.01
C GLY A 57 0.48 -1.42 -3.23
N VAL A 58 -0.78 -1.85 -3.23
CA VAL A 58 -1.73 -1.57 -4.31
C VAL A 58 -3.00 -0.97 -3.69
N PRO A 59 -3.36 0.29 -4.02
CA PRO A 59 -4.64 0.87 -3.59
C PRO A 59 -5.78 0.11 -4.26
N SER A 60 -6.87 -0.14 -3.53
CA SER A 60 -7.99 -0.89 -4.10
C SER A 60 -8.96 0.02 -4.86
N GLU A 61 -9.54 -0.50 -5.95
CA GLU A 61 -10.72 0.10 -6.60
C GLU A 61 -12.00 -0.04 -5.75
N VAL A 62 -11.99 -0.95 -4.76
CA VAL A 62 -13.15 -1.19 -3.92
C VAL A 62 -13.27 -0.06 -2.90
N GLU A 63 -14.27 0.78 -3.08
CA GLU A 63 -14.52 1.90 -2.16
C GLU A 63 -15.27 1.49 -0.88
N ARG A 64 -15.97 0.35 -0.89
CA ARG A 64 -16.85 -0.06 0.22
C ARG A 64 -16.62 -1.50 0.65
N CYS A 65 -16.11 -1.66 1.86
CA CYS A 65 -16.00 -2.96 2.50
C CYS A 65 -17.33 -3.40 3.13
N ARG A 66 -17.60 -4.71 3.14
CA ARG A 66 -18.78 -5.28 3.80
C ARG A 66 -18.73 -5.21 5.34
N CYS A 67 -17.59 -4.84 5.92
CA CYS A 67 -17.44 -4.69 7.37
C CYS A 67 -18.10 -3.42 7.93
N GLY A 68 -18.49 -2.47 7.06
CA GLY A 68 -19.10 -1.20 7.45
C GLY A 68 -18.12 -0.06 7.75
N ILE A 69 -16.80 -0.31 7.75
CA ILE A 69 -15.77 0.73 7.84
C ILE A 69 -15.65 1.43 6.49
N VAL A 70 -15.65 2.77 6.52
CA VAL A 70 -15.62 3.64 5.33
C VAL A 70 -14.22 4.14 4.96
N PHE A 71 -13.19 3.62 5.62
CA PHE A 71 -11.81 3.98 5.33
C PHE A 71 -11.32 3.33 4.02
N PRO A 72 -10.39 3.98 3.30
CA PRO A 72 -9.81 3.45 2.08
C PRO A 72 -9.32 2.02 2.24
N LEU A 73 -9.45 1.25 1.17
CA LEU A 73 -8.93 -0.11 1.11
C LEU A 73 -7.64 -0.14 0.30
N MET A 74 -6.73 -0.98 0.75
CA MET A 74 -5.56 -1.40 -0.01
C MET A 74 -5.52 -2.92 -0.09
N LYS A 75 -4.92 -3.44 -1.15
CA LYS A 75 -4.63 -4.87 -1.28
C LYS A 75 -3.36 -5.23 -0.51
N ILE A 76 -2.83 -6.42 -0.81
CA ILE A 76 -1.66 -6.98 -0.15
C ILE A 76 -0.46 -6.04 -0.24
N VAL A 77 0.35 -6.03 0.83
CA VAL A 77 1.71 -5.48 0.78
C VAL A 77 2.58 -6.54 0.11
N GLU A 78 3.18 -6.21 -1.02
CA GLU A 78 3.97 -7.16 -1.82
C GLU A 78 5.41 -7.34 -1.29
N GLY A 79 5.77 -6.59 -0.25
CA GLY A 79 7.08 -6.64 0.40
C GLY A 79 7.85 -5.35 0.25
N ARG A 80 9.17 -5.43 0.49
CA ARG A 80 10.09 -4.29 0.39
C ARG A 80 10.49 -4.06 -1.05
N LYS A 81 10.54 -2.80 -1.49
CA LYS A 81 10.97 -2.45 -2.85
C LYS A 81 12.38 -2.97 -3.18
N ASP A 82 13.27 -2.97 -2.19
CA ASP A 82 14.66 -3.40 -2.33
C ASP A 82 14.85 -4.92 -2.16
N SER A 83 13.79 -5.66 -1.82
CA SER A 83 13.85 -7.12 -1.62
C SER A 83 13.23 -7.91 -2.78
N ILE A 84 13.19 -7.32 -3.98
CA ILE A 84 12.64 -7.95 -5.18
C ILE A 84 13.74 -8.12 -6.24
N VAL A 85 13.88 -9.33 -6.77
CA VAL A 85 14.74 -9.64 -7.92
C VAL A 85 13.86 -9.82 -9.15
N VAL A 86 14.21 -9.15 -10.25
CA VAL A 86 13.58 -9.33 -11.56
C VAL A 86 14.38 -10.36 -12.34
N LEU A 87 13.73 -11.47 -12.70
CA LEU A 87 14.31 -12.53 -13.52
C LEU A 87 14.35 -12.12 -15.01
N PRO A 88 15.18 -12.77 -15.86
CA PRO A 88 15.27 -12.45 -17.29
C PRO A 88 13.95 -12.58 -18.07
N ASP A 89 12.99 -13.34 -17.55
CA ASP A 89 11.64 -13.49 -18.12
C ASP A 89 10.62 -12.48 -17.59
N GLY A 90 11.06 -11.50 -16.78
CA GLY A 90 10.23 -10.46 -16.19
C GLY A 90 9.51 -10.85 -14.91
N ARG A 91 9.60 -12.10 -14.45
CA ARG A 91 9.03 -12.50 -13.16
C ARG A 91 9.78 -11.88 -11.99
N THR A 92 9.06 -11.52 -10.94
CA THR A 92 9.62 -10.98 -9.70
C THR A 92 9.65 -12.06 -8.61
N VAL A 93 10.79 -12.22 -7.94
CA VAL A 93 10.94 -13.14 -6.79
C VAL A 93 11.50 -12.40 -5.57
N PRO A 94 11.13 -12.79 -4.34
CA PRO A 94 11.78 -12.25 -3.14
C PRO A 94 13.28 -12.54 -3.13
N ALA A 95 14.09 -11.55 -2.75
CA ALA A 95 15.55 -11.62 -2.76
C ALA A 95 16.13 -12.50 -1.63
N LEU A 96 15.37 -12.71 -0.55
CA LEU A 96 15.74 -13.56 0.58
C LEU A 96 14.73 -14.71 0.66
N VAL A 97 15.18 -15.91 0.32
CA VAL A 97 14.47 -17.18 0.50
C VAL A 97 15.25 -18.05 1.46
#